data_AF-A0A352M4W9-F1
#
_entry.id   AF-A0A352M4W9-F1
#
_cell.length_a   1.000
_cell.length_b   1.000
_cell.length_c   1.000
_cell.angle_alpha   90.00
_cell.angle_beta   90.00
_cell.angle_gamma   90.00
#
_symmetry.space_group_name_H-M   'P 1'
#
loop_
_entity.id
_entity.type
_entity.pdbx_description
1 polymer ?
#
loop_
_entity_poly.entity_id
_entity_poly.type
_entity_poly.pdbx_seq_one_letter_code
_entity_poly.pdbx_strand_id
1 'polypeptide(L)'
;MKKLKKLSSPEIFLRSGKTAGSFRSSRSVIDKLRAAALIFAFILFLHAAVFIFPASAADSGIVTPGTLPDNLIVTVKVPASTPAGDKIYIAGGHETMGDWKATGAELIKISEYTYRFGARLEKDYEIEFKFTRGDFSKVEKDAKGHEIPNRKLFFNFEAGENKIDCAVEAWADINADGSSAGPKPPEITGDYEFIKKFKSKILGNERDIIVLLPPSYKDKTSGSGETSETEATEVKAKTGEKKLKRYPVLYMHDGNNLFDPNTSFQGVDWGVDEACAKLYKQSAINEMIVIAVYNGPDRIGEYTPFKDPKHEGGDGEKYLQFLIDELMPHVNSKYRTLTDAKNTAIGGSSLGGLISLYAGAKRSDKFSKVIVMSPSIWWADGKIIDYVTSAKLDAAKTRIWVDMGGAEGEEGLSFTRKFNIAFKQKYPGFKNYIYKEFPDAPHNETAWRARIELPLRYMFTRNK
;
A
#
# COMPACT_ATOMS: atom_id res chain seq x y z
N MET A 1 18.58 25.60 28.83
CA MET A 1 19.02 25.86 27.42
C MET A 1 19.18 24.50 26.76
N LYS A 2 18.56 24.09 25.65
CA LYS A 2 17.77 24.71 24.57
C LYS A 2 16.55 23.81 24.30
N LYS A 3 15.35 24.39 24.21
CA LYS A 3 14.11 23.70 23.77
C LYS A 3 13.99 23.78 22.24
N LEU A 4 13.40 22.73 21.67
CA LEU A 4 13.14 22.51 20.26
C LEU A 4 12.30 23.62 19.61
N LYS A 5 12.67 23.98 18.37
CA LYS A 5 11.83 24.74 17.42
C LYS A 5 10.91 23.76 16.68
N LYS A 6 9.60 23.95 16.79
CA LYS A 6 8.57 23.43 15.86
C LYS A 6 8.39 24.45 14.74
N LEU A 7 8.43 23.99 13.49
CA LEU A 7 7.97 24.73 12.31
C LEU A 7 6.51 24.33 12.04
N SER A 8 5.69 25.35 11.79
CA SER A 8 4.23 25.34 11.67
C SER A 8 3.77 25.12 10.22
N SER A 9 2.78 24.26 10.02
CA SER A 9 1.86 24.27 8.87
C SER A 9 0.47 24.71 9.36
N PRO A 10 -0.38 25.37 8.53
CA PRO A 10 -1.63 25.96 9.00
C PRO A 10 -2.79 24.94 8.89
N GLU A 11 -3.23 24.42 10.03
CA GLU A 11 -4.55 23.80 10.17
C GLU A 11 -5.55 24.88 10.61
N ILE A 12 -6.63 25.04 9.86
CA ILE A 12 -7.74 25.93 10.23
C ILE A 12 -8.68 25.15 11.15
N PHE A 13 -8.60 25.42 12.45
CA PHE A 13 -9.59 24.98 13.45
C PHE A 13 -10.58 26.11 13.75
N LEU A 14 -11.88 25.89 13.52
CA LEU A 14 -12.94 26.71 14.10
C LEU A 14 -13.47 26.04 15.38
N ARG A 15 -13.21 26.69 16.53
CA ARG A 15 -13.72 26.31 17.85
C ARG A 15 -15.17 26.79 18.03
N SER A 16 -16.05 25.93 18.57
CA SER A 16 -17.23 26.39 19.32
C SER A 16 -17.23 25.75 20.71
N GLY A 17 -17.04 26.57 21.74
CA GLY A 17 -17.22 26.16 23.13
C GLY A 17 -18.69 26.22 23.53
N LYS A 18 -19.19 25.15 24.15
CA LYS A 18 -20.40 25.17 25.00
C LYS A 18 -20.05 24.50 26.32
N THR A 19 -20.02 25.28 27.39
CA THR A 19 -20.12 24.79 28.77
C THR A 19 -21.53 25.05 29.27
N ALA A 20 -22.11 24.05 29.93
CA ALA A 20 -23.38 24.12 30.64
C ALA A 20 -23.13 24.09 32.15
N GLY A 21 -23.99 24.75 32.94
CA GLY A 21 -24.32 24.28 34.29
C GLY A 21 -24.20 25.25 35.46
N SER A 22 -25.32 25.93 35.76
CA SER A 22 -25.84 26.32 37.09
C SER A 22 -25.16 27.44 37.91
N PHE A 23 -25.95 28.46 38.28
CA PHE A 23 -26.23 28.81 39.69
C PHE A 23 -27.42 29.79 39.83
N ARG A 24 -28.12 29.68 40.95
CA ARG A 24 -29.27 30.50 41.41
C ARG A 24 -28.80 31.89 41.90
N SER A 25 -29.58 32.94 41.62
CA SER A 25 -30.35 33.73 42.61
C SER A 25 -30.48 35.24 42.33
N SER A 26 -31.71 35.71 42.55
CA SER A 26 -32.13 37.00 43.11
C SER A 26 -32.38 38.23 42.22
N ARG A 27 -33.60 38.76 42.43
CA ARG A 27 -34.11 40.14 42.32
C ARG A 27 -34.36 40.69 40.90
N SER A 28 -35.64 40.79 40.50
CA SER A 28 -36.51 42.00 40.57
C SER A 28 -36.18 42.94 39.40
N VAL A 29 -37.09 43.40 38.52
CA VAL A 29 -38.43 43.96 38.77
C VAL A 29 -39.02 44.40 37.40
N ILE A 30 -40.36 44.42 37.28
CA ILE A 30 -41.21 45.14 36.27
C ILE A 30 -41.32 44.47 34.87
N ASP A 31 -42.44 43.79 34.56
CA ASP A 31 -43.73 44.33 34.01
C ASP A 31 -43.56 44.92 32.59
N LYS A 32 -44.39 44.71 31.55
CA LYS A 32 -45.74 44.16 31.37
C LYS A 32 -46.13 44.24 29.87
N LEU A 33 -47.06 43.35 29.45
CA LEU A 33 -48.16 43.53 28.45
C LEU A 33 -47.81 43.61 26.93
N ARG A 34 -48.17 42.61 26.09
CA ARG A 34 -49.46 42.23 25.42
C ARG A 34 -49.53 42.78 23.97
N ALA A 35 -49.52 41.92 22.93
CA ALA A 35 -50.64 41.18 22.27
C ALA A 35 -51.37 42.02 21.19
N ALA A 36 -51.27 41.62 19.90
CA ALA A 36 -52.33 41.06 19.01
C ALA A 36 -53.39 42.09 18.51
N ALA A 37 -54.01 42.11 17.32
CA ALA A 37 -54.02 41.39 16.03
C ALA A 37 -55.01 42.14 15.05
N LEU A 38 -55.24 41.60 13.83
CA LEU A 38 -56.31 41.83 12.81
C LEU A 38 -56.07 42.88 11.68
N ILE A 39 -55.91 42.47 10.40
CA ILE A 39 -56.87 42.12 9.29
C ILE A 39 -57.57 43.34 8.63
N PHE A 40 -57.35 43.59 7.32
CA PHE A 40 -58.37 43.69 6.23
C PHE A 40 -57.74 44.07 4.86
N ALA A 41 -58.36 43.60 3.77
CA ALA A 41 -57.98 43.77 2.36
C ALA A 41 -58.79 44.87 1.62
N PHE A 42 -58.27 45.46 0.53
CA PHE A 42 -58.95 45.66 -0.79
C PHE A 42 -58.10 46.42 -1.85
N ILE A 43 -58.51 46.25 -3.10
CA ILE A 43 -57.92 46.49 -4.45
C ILE A 43 -58.00 47.95 -4.95
N LEU A 44 -57.06 48.43 -5.81
CA LEU A 44 -57.36 49.20 -7.06
C LEU A 44 -56.14 49.48 -7.99
N PHE A 45 -56.44 49.53 -9.29
CA PHE A 45 -55.63 49.64 -10.52
C PHE A 45 -55.29 51.10 -10.94
N LEU A 46 -54.11 51.40 -11.53
CA LEU A 46 -53.91 52.02 -12.87
C LEU A 46 -52.43 52.41 -13.21
N HIS A 47 -51.93 51.93 -14.36
CA HIS A 47 -50.99 52.46 -15.38
C HIS A 47 -49.96 53.57 -15.09
N ALA A 48 -48.66 53.27 -15.33
CA ALA A 48 -47.77 54.00 -16.25
C ALA A 48 -46.47 53.21 -16.51
N ALA A 49 -45.98 53.22 -17.75
CA ALA A 49 -44.86 52.41 -18.25
C ALA A 49 -43.50 53.15 -18.22
N VAL A 50 -42.43 52.33 -18.19
CA VAL A 50 -41.09 52.47 -18.85
C VAL A 50 -39.88 52.27 -17.89
N PHE A 51 -39.33 51.05 -17.98
CA PHE A 51 -37.94 50.54 -17.84
C PHE A 51 -37.05 50.88 -16.63
N ILE A 52 -36.68 49.82 -15.87
CA ILE A 52 -35.32 49.26 -15.69
C ILE A 52 -35.46 47.90 -14.92
N PHE A 53 -34.90 46.81 -15.45
CA PHE A 53 -34.80 45.45 -14.82
C PHE A 53 -33.77 45.44 -13.66
N PRO A 54 -33.71 44.46 -12.71
CA PRO A 54 -34.17 43.05 -12.80
C PRO A 54 -34.89 42.47 -11.55
N ALA A 55 -35.57 41.34 -11.73
CA ALA A 55 -35.80 40.22 -10.81
C ALA A 55 -37.19 39.61 -11.07
N SER A 56 -37.23 38.52 -11.83
CA SER A 56 -38.39 37.63 -11.86
C SER A 56 -38.06 36.43 -11.00
N ALA A 57 -38.84 36.28 -9.93
CA ALA A 57 -39.01 35.05 -9.21
C ALA A 57 -40.07 34.19 -9.91
N ALA A 58 -39.92 32.88 -9.66
CA ALA A 58 -40.95 31.85 -9.69
C ALA A 58 -41.58 31.55 -11.06
N ASP A 59 -40.97 30.59 -11.75
CA ASP A 59 -41.72 29.71 -12.64
C ASP A 59 -42.27 28.53 -11.83
N SER A 60 -43.57 28.32 -11.95
CA SER A 60 -44.33 27.21 -11.39
C SER A 60 -43.95 25.91 -12.11
N GLY A 61 -43.05 25.13 -11.52
CA GLY A 61 -42.64 23.83 -12.03
C GLY A 61 -43.07 22.69 -11.13
N ILE A 62 -44.01 21.89 -11.60
CA ILE A 62 -44.37 20.58 -11.08
C ILE A 62 -43.09 19.78 -10.74
N VAL A 63 -42.94 19.37 -9.48
CA VAL A 63 -41.85 18.47 -9.07
C VAL A 63 -42.17 17.07 -9.60
N THR A 64 -41.62 16.74 -10.77
CA THR A 64 -41.41 15.34 -11.16
C THR A 64 -40.51 14.66 -10.11
N PRO A 65 -40.80 13.43 -9.64
CA PRO A 65 -39.87 12.70 -8.79
C PRO A 65 -38.68 12.29 -9.66
N GLY A 66 -37.61 13.09 -9.62
CA GLY A 66 -36.40 12.86 -10.40
C GLY A 66 -35.21 13.41 -9.64
N THR A 67 -34.45 12.51 -9.02
CA THR A 67 -33.08 12.64 -8.48
C THR A 67 -32.70 13.98 -7.84
N LEU A 68 -32.50 13.97 -6.51
CA LEU A 68 -31.88 15.06 -5.76
C LEU A 68 -30.55 15.50 -6.39
N PRO A 69 -30.17 16.80 -6.34
CA PRO A 69 -28.94 17.30 -6.94
C PRO A 69 -27.69 16.62 -6.35
N ASP A 70 -26.61 16.60 -7.12
CA ASP A 70 -25.32 16.09 -6.69
C ASP A 70 -24.84 16.82 -5.44
N ASN A 71 -24.37 16.07 -4.45
CA ASN A 71 -23.75 16.63 -3.24
C ASN A 71 -22.21 16.57 -3.31
N LEU A 72 -21.66 15.97 -4.36
CA LEU A 72 -20.25 15.98 -4.72
C LEU A 72 -20.08 16.44 -6.17
N ILE A 73 -19.22 17.44 -6.37
CA ILE A 73 -18.76 17.91 -7.68
C ILE A 73 -17.24 17.82 -7.72
N VAL A 74 -16.71 17.03 -8.64
CA VAL A 74 -15.27 16.92 -8.89
C VAL A 74 -14.97 17.59 -10.22
N THR A 75 -14.16 18.65 -10.20
CA THR A 75 -13.63 19.29 -11.40
C THR A 75 -12.19 18.85 -11.57
N VAL A 76 -11.83 18.37 -12.76
CA VAL A 76 -10.47 17.94 -13.07
C VAL A 76 -9.91 18.72 -14.26
N LYS A 77 -8.70 19.24 -14.08
CA LYS A 77 -7.89 19.78 -15.18
C LYS A 77 -6.95 18.69 -15.68
N VAL A 78 -6.93 18.48 -16.99
CA VAL A 78 -6.04 17.51 -17.65
C VAL A 78 -4.89 18.23 -18.37
N PRO A 79 -3.75 17.57 -18.65
CA PRO A 79 -2.63 18.25 -19.29
C PRO A 79 -2.95 18.57 -20.76
N ALA A 80 -2.31 19.59 -21.32
CA ALA A 80 -2.49 19.97 -22.73
C ALA A 80 -2.09 18.86 -23.71
N SER A 81 -1.28 17.89 -23.26
CA SER A 81 -0.93 16.68 -23.99
C SER A 81 -2.07 15.66 -24.13
N THR A 82 -3.22 15.90 -23.49
CA THR A 82 -4.40 15.02 -23.60
C THR A 82 -4.97 15.07 -25.02
N PRO A 83 -5.07 13.92 -25.73
CA PRO A 83 -5.63 13.90 -27.08
C PRO A 83 -7.07 14.43 -27.12
N ALA A 84 -7.36 15.32 -28.07
CA ALA A 84 -8.64 16.04 -28.11
C ALA A 84 -9.88 15.14 -28.29
N GLY A 85 -9.71 13.94 -28.86
CA GLY A 85 -10.78 12.96 -29.08
C GLY A 85 -11.00 11.99 -27.92
N ASP A 86 -10.13 12.01 -26.91
CA ASP A 86 -10.23 11.08 -25.79
C ASP A 86 -11.31 11.53 -24.80
N LYS A 87 -12.06 10.55 -24.30
CA LYS A 87 -13.00 10.72 -23.20
C LYS A 87 -12.26 10.54 -21.88
N ILE A 88 -12.66 11.32 -20.88
CA ILE A 88 -12.10 11.24 -19.53
C ILE A 88 -13.11 10.55 -18.62
N TYR A 89 -12.63 9.61 -17.82
CA TYR A 89 -13.44 8.85 -16.87
C TYR A 89 -12.91 9.02 -15.45
N ILE A 90 -13.81 8.92 -14.47
CA ILE A 90 -13.48 8.68 -13.07
C ILE A 90 -13.80 7.22 -12.77
N ALA A 91 -12.78 6.47 -12.37
CA ALA A 91 -12.86 5.07 -12.00
C ALA A 91 -12.60 4.97 -10.49
N GLY A 92 -13.57 4.47 -9.72
CA GLY A 92 -13.45 4.44 -8.27
C GLY A 92 -14.25 3.32 -7.62
N GLY A 93 -14.04 3.13 -6.31
CA GLY A 93 -14.63 2.02 -5.56
C GLY A 93 -16.13 2.14 -5.27
N HIS A 94 -16.72 3.30 -5.51
CA HIS A 94 -18.16 3.52 -5.35
C HIS A 94 -18.88 3.23 -6.68
N GLU A 95 -20.12 2.75 -6.62
CA GLU A 95 -20.91 2.36 -7.80
C GLU A 95 -21.10 3.52 -8.81
N THR A 96 -21.22 4.76 -8.31
CA THR A 96 -21.33 5.97 -9.16
C THR A 96 -20.05 6.27 -9.93
N MET A 97 -18.94 5.61 -9.60
CA MET A 97 -17.65 5.69 -10.29
C MET A 97 -17.29 4.36 -10.97
N GLY A 98 -18.24 3.43 -11.06
CA GLY A 98 -18.15 2.21 -11.87
C GLY A 98 -17.31 1.08 -11.28
N ASP A 99 -17.16 0.98 -9.96
CA ASP A 99 -16.53 -0.15 -9.25
C ASP A 99 -15.15 -0.52 -9.82
N TRP A 100 -14.27 0.48 -9.95
CA TRP A 100 -12.92 0.37 -10.51
C TRP A 100 -12.84 -0.12 -11.96
N LYS A 101 -13.92 -0.06 -12.74
CA LYS A 101 -13.82 -0.19 -14.21
C LYS A 101 -13.11 1.03 -14.78
N ALA A 102 -12.15 0.81 -15.68
CA ALA A 102 -11.41 1.90 -16.32
C ALA A 102 -12.35 2.89 -17.04
N THR A 103 -13.43 2.39 -17.63
CA THR A 103 -14.55 3.17 -18.16
C THR A 103 -15.64 3.37 -17.11
N GLY A 104 -15.29 3.94 -15.95
CA GLY A 104 -16.23 4.20 -14.86
C GLY A 104 -17.28 5.24 -15.26
N ALA A 105 -17.41 6.32 -14.50
CA ALA A 105 -18.26 7.42 -14.94
C ALA A 105 -17.52 8.31 -15.94
N GLU A 106 -18.12 8.55 -17.12
CA GLU A 106 -17.61 9.51 -18.10
C GLU A 106 -17.82 10.94 -17.58
N LEU A 107 -16.77 11.77 -17.62
CA LEU A 107 -16.87 13.16 -17.17
C LEU A 107 -17.43 14.05 -18.26
N ILE A 108 -18.16 15.07 -17.83
CA ILE A 108 -18.70 16.12 -18.69
C ILE A 108 -17.60 17.14 -18.99
N LYS A 109 -17.29 17.34 -20.27
CA LYS A 109 -16.34 18.37 -20.71
C LYS A 109 -16.94 19.77 -20.49
N ILE A 110 -16.24 20.62 -19.72
CA ILE A 110 -16.64 22.01 -19.44
C ILE A 110 -15.81 23.00 -20.26
N SER A 111 -14.54 22.68 -20.51
CA SER A 111 -13.65 23.42 -21.41
C SER A 111 -12.65 22.47 -22.06
N GLU A 112 -11.76 22.98 -22.93
CA GLU A 112 -10.80 22.16 -23.71
C GLU A 112 -10.04 21.13 -22.85
N TYR A 113 -9.61 21.52 -21.66
CA TYR A 113 -8.83 20.70 -20.73
C TYR A 113 -9.44 20.62 -19.32
N THR A 114 -10.74 20.88 -19.18
CA THR A 114 -11.42 20.83 -17.89
C THR A 114 -12.70 20.04 -17.98
N TYR A 115 -12.83 19.08 -17.09
CA TYR A 115 -13.92 18.10 -17.06
C TYR A 115 -14.55 18.09 -15.66
N ARG A 116 -15.82 17.68 -15.59
CA ARG A 116 -16.58 17.66 -14.34
C ARG A 116 -17.31 16.33 -14.18
N PHE A 117 -17.25 15.81 -12.96
CA PHE A 117 -18.07 14.72 -12.47
C PHE A 117 -18.99 15.24 -11.36
N GLY A 118 -20.21 14.74 -11.34
CA GLY A 118 -21.18 14.98 -10.27
C GLY A 118 -21.70 13.65 -9.76
N ALA A 119 -21.83 13.54 -8.45
CA ALA A 119 -22.47 12.39 -7.83
C ALA A 119 -23.19 12.76 -6.54
N ARG A 120 -24.10 11.86 -6.17
CA ARG A 120 -24.71 11.84 -4.86
C ARG A 120 -24.15 10.70 -4.03
N LEU A 121 -23.57 11.02 -2.88
CA LEU A 121 -22.99 10.07 -1.94
C LEU A 121 -23.70 10.14 -0.58
N GLU A 122 -23.74 9.00 0.11
CA GLU A 122 -24.12 8.96 1.52
C GLU A 122 -23.04 9.62 2.38
N LYS A 123 -23.45 10.22 3.52
CA LYS A 123 -22.51 10.82 4.47
C LYS A 123 -21.65 9.76 5.14
N ASP A 124 -20.54 10.19 5.72
CA ASP A 124 -19.59 9.35 6.44
C ASP A 124 -19.00 8.23 5.58
N TYR A 125 -18.75 8.53 4.30
CA TYR A 125 -18.28 7.56 3.32
C TYR A 125 -16.90 7.92 2.77
N GLU A 126 -15.95 6.99 2.80
CA GLU A 126 -14.65 7.16 2.12
C GLU A 126 -14.75 6.67 0.68
N ILE A 127 -14.46 7.55 -0.28
CA ILE A 127 -14.32 7.17 -1.68
C ILE A 127 -12.86 7.16 -2.09
N GLU A 128 -12.51 6.21 -2.94
CA GLU A 128 -11.25 6.18 -3.67
C GLU A 128 -11.50 6.20 -5.17
N PHE A 129 -10.68 6.95 -5.91
CA PHE A 129 -10.82 7.05 -7.36
C PHE A 129 -9.52 7.42 -8.08
N LYS A 130 -9.52 7.21 -9.40
CA LYS A 130 -8.52 7.67 -10.37
C LYS A 130 -9.16 8.20 -11.64
N PHE A 131 -8.45 9.06 -12.35
CA PHE A 131 -8.82 9.48 -13.70
C PHE A 131 -8.16 8.61 -14.76
N THR A 132 -8.92 8.23 -15.78
CA THR A 132 -8.43 7.43 -16.91
C THR A 132 -8.91 8.03 -18.24
N ARG A 133 -8.31 7.55 -19.33
CA ARG A 133 -8.82 7.75 -20.69
C ARG A 133 -9.52 6.49 -21.24
N GLY A 134 -10.25 5.79 -20.37
CA GLY A 134 -11.01 4.58 -20.69
C GLY A 134 -10.23 3.27 -20.55
N ASP A 135 -8.95 3.33 -20.23
CA ASP A 135 -8.07 2.19 -19.98
C ASP A 135 -7.07 2.56 -18.87
N PHE A 136 -6.74 1.63 -17.97
CA PHE A 136 -5.70 1.83 -16.95
C PHE A 136 -4.30 1.92 -17.56
N SER A 137 -4.08 1.41 -18.79
CA SER A 137 -2.88 1.70 -19.57
C SER A 137 -2.73 3.19 -19.94
N LYS A 138 -3.78 4.00 -19.70
CA LYS A 138 -3.86 5.44 -19.91
C LYS A 138 -4.32 6.19 -18.66
N VAL A 139 -4.01 5.66 -17.49
CA VAL A 139 -4.35 6.25 -16.19
C VAL A 139 -3.51 7.50 -15.90
N GLU A 140 -4.03 8.39 -15.05
CA GLU A 140 -3.29 9.54 -14.55
C GLU A 140 -1.97 9.15 -13.87
N LYS A 141 -0.97 10.02 -14.04
CA LYS A 141 0.36 9.95 -13.45
C LYS A 141 0.77 11.31 -12.89
N ASP A 142 1.86 11.33 -12.12
CA ASP A 142 2.51 12.60 -11.75
C ASP A 142 3.24 13.22 -12.97
N ALA A 143 3.81 14.41 -12.78
CA ALA A 143 4.51 15.14 -13.85
C ALA A 143 5.74 14.41 -14.41
N LYS A 144 6.28 13.43 -13.68
CA LYS A 144 7.38 12.57 -14.12
C LYS A 144 6.87 11.30 -14.79
N GLY A 145 5.56 11.09 -14.87
CA GLY A 145 4.92 9.87 -15.37
C GLY A 145 4.95 8.71 -14.37
N HIS A 146 5.29 8.95 -13.09
CA HIS A 146 5.26 7.92 -12.06
C HIS A 146 3.81 7.59 -11.71
N GLU A 147 3.57 6.33 -11.35
CA GLU A 147 2.28 5.96 -10.76
C GLU A 147 2.02 6.84 -9.53
N ILE A 148 0.76 7.14 -9.30
CA ILE A 148 0.33 7.88 -8.11
C ILE A 148 -0.65 7.04 -7.31
N PRO A 149 -0.78 7.26 -5.99
CA PRO A 149 -1.85 6.65 -5.20
C PRO A 149 -3.25 6.90 -5.75
N ASN A 150 -4.20 6.04 -5.36
CA ASN A 150 -5.61 6.36 -5.52
C ASN A 150 -5.91 7.66 -4.79
N ARG A 151 -6.68 8.55 -5.41
CA ARG A 151 -7.18 9.75 -4.75
C ARG A 151 -8.21 9.31 -3.72
N LYS A 152 -8.06 9.76 -2.47
CA LYS A 152 -9.01 9.46 -1.39
C LYS A 152 -9.76 10.71 -0.97
N LEU A 153 -11.05 10.57 -0.72
CA LEU A 153 -11.89 11.61 -0.13
C LEU A 153 -12.80 11.00 0.93
N PHE A 154 -12.76 11.54 2.14
CA PHE A 154 -13.77 11.27 3.15
C PHE A 154 -14.93 12.26 3.00
N PHE A 155 -16.10 11.75 2.62
CA PHE A 155 -17.31 12.53 2.40
C PHE A 155 -18.17 12.52 3.67
N ASN A 156 -18.23 13.66 4.39
CA ASN A 156 -18.93 13.79 5.68
C ASN A 156 -19.80 15.06 5.76
N PHE A 157 -20.64 15.30 4.76
CA PHE A 157 -21.47 16.51 4.75
C PHE A 157 -22.95 16.19 4.47
N GLU A 158 -23.83 16.75 5.31
CA GLU A 158 -25.29 16.53 5.23
C GLU A 158 -26.00 17.43 4.20
N ALA A 159 -25.41 18.56 3.78
CA ALA A 159 -26.02 19.48 2.80
C ALA A 159 -25.00 20.41 2.09
N GLY A 160 -25.14 20.58 0.77
CA GLY A 160 -24.36 21.52 -0.07
C GLY A 160 -23.61 20.87 -1.24
N GLU A 161 -23.31 21.63 -2.31
CA GLU A 161 -22.39 21.21 -3.37
C GLU A 161 -20.95 21.20 -2.83
N ASN A 162 -20.36 20.01 -2.63
CA ASN A 162 -18.95 19.90 -2.29
C ASN A 162 -18.10 19.92 -3.55
N LYS A 163 -17.27 20.95 -3.73
CA LYS A 163 -16.45 21.14 -4.92
C LYS A 163 -15.01 20.75 -4.65
N ILE A 164 -14.50 19.83 -5.46
CA ILE A 164 -13.12 19.36 -5.40
C ILE A 164 -12.46 19.64 -6.73
N ASP A 165 -11.34 20.36 -6.68
CA ASP A 165 -10.51 20.60 -7.85
C ASP A 165 -9.33 19.62 -7.86
N CYS A 166 -9.17 18.92 -8.98
CA CYS A 166 -8.10 17.97 -9.24
C CYS A 166 -7.30 18.41 -10.47
N ALA A 167 -6.05 17.96 -10.54
CA ALA A 167 -5.21 18.07 -11.73
C ALA A 167 -4.58 16.72 -12.05
N VAL A 168 -4.64 16.33 -13.32
CA VAL A 168 -3.82 15.26 -13.90
C VAL A 168 -2.59 15.92 -14.51
N GLU A 169 -1.40 15.44 -14.14
CA GLU A 169 -0.12 16.04 -14.58
C GLU A 169 0.42 15.36 -15.84
N ALA A 170 0.26 14.04 -15.96
CA ALA A 170 0.59 13.26 -17.15
C ALA A 170 -0.32 12.03 -17.29
N TRP A 171 -0.21 11.32 -18.42
CA TRP A 171 -0.90 10.05 -18.66
C TRP A 171 0.12 8.91 -18.74
N ALA A 172 -0.31 7.69 -18.42
CA ALA A 172 0.55 6.51 -18.43
C ALA A 172 1.25 6.22 -19.76
N ASP A 173 0.60 6.57 -20.87
CA ASP A 173 1.05 6.40 -22.25
C ASP A 173 1.52 7.71 -22.91
N ILE A 174 1.39 8.87 -22.23
CA ILE A 174 1.77 10.19 -22.76
C ILE A 174 2.45 11.05 -21.68
N ASN A 175 3.70 11.43 -21.92
CA ASN A 175 4.46 12.31 -21.06
C ASN A 175 3.84 13.72 -21.01
N ALA A 176 4.23 14.52 -20.00
CA ALA A 176 3.75 15.90 -19.84
C ALA A 176 4.03 16.80 -21.08
N ASP A 177 5.06 16.48 -21.86
CA ASP A 177 5.43 17.19 -23.10
C ASP A 177 4.69 16.71 -24.36
N GLY A 178 3.79 15.73 -24.24
CA GLY A 178 3.02 15.18 -25.36
C GLY A 178 3.70 14.05 -26.13
N SER A 179 4.92 13.67 -25.78
CA SER A 179 5.58 12.49 -26.35
C SER A 179 4.96 11.20 -25.81
N SER A 180 5.02 10.12 -26.61
CA SER A 180 4.63 8.78 -26.15
C SER A 180 5.48 8.38 -24.94
N ALA A 181 4.84 7.98 -23.85
CA ALA A 181 5.53 7.40 -22.71
C ALA A 181 6.00 5.99 -23.12
N GLY A 182 7.29 5.89 -23.49
CA GLY A 182 7.96 4.61 -23.63
C GLY A 182 8.16 3.94 -22.26
N PRO A 183 8.58 2.66 -22.23
CA PRO A 183 8.94 2.00 -20.98
C PRO A 183 10.05 2.81 -20.30
N LYS A 184 9.81 3.25 -19.06
CA LYS A 184 10.83 3.94 -18.29
C LYS A 184 11.98 2.99 -17.94
N PRO A 185 13.22 3.49 -17.89
CA PRO A 185 14.31 2.69 -17.34
C PRO A 185 14.02 2.36 -15.87
N PRO A 186 14.36 1.15 -15.40
CA PRO A 186 14.13 0.80 -14.00
C PRO A 186 14.91 1.72 -13.05
N GLU A 187 14.23 2.21 -12.02
CA GLU A 187 14.83 3.06 -10.98
C GLU A 187 15.28 2.21 -9.79
N ILE A 188 16.23 1.30 -10.03
CA ILE A 188 16.74 0.34 -9.02
C ILE A 188 18.17 0.72 -8.63
N THR A 189 18.43 0.83 -7.33
CA THR A 189 19.74 1.13 -6.74
C THR A 189 20.62 -0.11 -6.64
N GLY A 190 21.80 -0.05 -7.25
CA GLY A 190 22.82 -1.09 -7.15
C GLY A 190 22.82 -2.06 -8.34
N ASP A 191 23.56 -3.15 -8.20
CA ASP A 191 23.69 -4.16 -9.24
C ASP A 191 22.50 -5.11 -9.19
N TYR A 192 21.81 -5.31 -10.31
CA TYR A 192 20.70 -6.24 -10.41
C TYR A 192 20.70 -7.01 -11.74
N GLU A 193 20.01 -8.15 -11.74
CA GLU A 193 19.72 -8.93 -12.94
C GLU A 193 18.24 -9.26 -13.02
N PHE A 194 17.67 -9.26 -14.23
CA PHE A 194 16.35 -9.81 -14.47
C PHE A 194 16.43 -11.27 -14.92
N ILE A 195 15.62 -12.12 -14.32
CA ILE A 195 15.23 -13.42 -14.88
C ILE A 195 13.81 -13.25 -15.40
N LYS A 196 13.69 -12.91 -16.68
CA LYS A 196 12.41 -12.68 -17.33
C LYS A 196 11.73 -13.99 -17.67
N LYS A 197 10.41 -14.05 -17.53
CA LYS A 197 9.57 -15.19 -17.94
C LYS A 197 10.08 -16.53 -17.41
N PHE A 198 10.43 -16.59 -16.13
CA PHE A 198 10.77 -17.85 -15.48
C PHE A 198 9.55 -18.77 -15.51
N LYS A 199 9.67 -19.90 -16.22
CA LYS A 199 8.61 -20.89 -16.38
C LYS A 199 8.54 -21.80 -15.15
N SER A 200 7.39 -21.84 -14.48
CA SER A 200 7.09 -22.81 -13.43
C SER A 200 6.24 -23.94 -14.00
N LYS A 201 6.69 -25.20 -13.83
CA LYS A 201 5.88 -26.37 -14.16
C LYS A 201 4.84 -26.63 -13.07
N ILE A 202 5.16 -26.29 -11.83
CA ILE A 202 4.28 -26.47 -10.67
C ILE A 202 3.08 -25.53 -10.75
N LEU A 203 3.31 -24.26 -11.09
CA LEU A 203 2.27 -23.24 -11.18
C LEU A 203 1.64 -23.14 -12.57
N GLY A 204 2.29 -23.71 -13.60
CA GLY A 204 1.83 -23.63 -14.98
C GLY A 204 1.84 -22.21 -15.56
N ASN A 205 2.62 -21.31 -14.98
CA ASN A 205 2.73 -19.92 -15.39
C ASN A 205 4.18 -19.45 -15.52
N GLU A 206 4.34 -18.22 -16.01
CA GLU A 206 5.62 -17.53 -16.09
C GLU A 206 5.61 -16.31 -15.17
N ARG A 207 6.76 -15.95 -14.61
CA ARG A 207 6.91 -14.69 -13.88
C ARG A 207 8.31 -14.11 -14.02
N ASP A 208 8.39 -12.80 -13.85
CA ASP A 208 9.66 -12.10 -13.77
C ASP A 208 10.22 -12.17 -12.35
N ILE A 209 11.55 -12.24 -12.24
CA ILE A 209 12.28 -12.19 -10.98
C ILE A 209 13.38 -11.15 -11.12
N ILE A 210 13.54 -10.32 -10.09
CA ILE A 210 14.68 -9.41 -9.98
C ILE A 210 15.64 -9.98 -8.95
N VAL A 211 16.92 -10.09 -9.32
CA VAL A 211 17.99 -10.52 -8.45
C VAL A 211 18.85 -9.30 -8.12
N LEU A 212 18.72 -8.78 -6.91
CA LEU A 212 19.58 -7.70 -6.41
C LEU A 212 20.86 -8.30 -5.84
N LEU A 213 22.00 -7.85 -6.36
CA LEU A 213 23.33 -8.31 -5.99
C LEU A 213 23.98 -7.31 -5.02
N PRO A 214 24.65 -7.79 -3.96
CA PRO A 214 25.33 -6.90 -3.03
C PRO A 214 26.56 -6.23 -3.67
N PRO A 215 27.01 -5.07 -3.18
CA PRO A 215 28.12 -4.32 -3.76
C PRO A 215 29.40 -5.15 -3.97
N SER A 216 29.78 -6.00 -3.02
CA SER A 216 30.98 -6.84 -3.17
C SER A 216 30.81 -8.03 -4.13
N TYR A 217 29.65 -8.22 -4.77
CA TYR A 217 29.42 -9.40 -5.62
C TYR A 217 30.30 -9.42 -6.87
N LYS A 218 30.75 -8.27 -7.38
CA LYS A 218 31.70 -8.24 -8.50
C LYS A 218 33.15 -8.39 -8.05
N ASP A 219 33.43 -8.21 -6.76
CA ASP A 219 34.77 -8.35 -6.21
C ASP A 219 35.15 -9.83 -6.20
N LYS A 220 36.09 -10.19 -7.08
CA LYS A 220 36.66 -11.55 -7.14
C LYS A 220 37.73 -11.78 -6.06
N THR A 221 37.86 -10.89 -5.09
CA THR A 221 38.81 -11.02 -3.97
C THR A 221 38.20 -11.91 -2.89
N SER A 222 39.02 -12.83 -2.36
CA SER A 222 38.63 -13.82 -1.36
C SER A 222 38.09 -13.16 -0.10
N GLY A 223 36.81 -13.37 0.21
CA GLY A 223 36.24 -13.02 1.51
C GLY A 223 36.68 -14.06 2.55
N SER A 224 37.33 -13.61 3.62
CA SER A 224 37.53 -14.38 4.84
C SER A 224 36.16 -14.77 5.39
N GLY A 225 35.69 -15.97 5.05
CA GLY A 225 34.62 -16.59 5.78
C GLY A 225 35.15 -16.86 7.18
N GLU A 226 34.63 -16.15 8.18
CA GLU A 226 34.64 -16.63 9.55
C GLU A 226 33.78 -17.90 9.58
N THR A 227 34.38 -19.02 9.21
CA THR A 227 34.01 -20.32 9.74
C THR A 227 34.40 -20.27 11.21
N SER A 228 33.41 -20.28 12.10
CA SER A 228 33.66 -20.53 13.52
C SER A 228 34.46 -21.82 13.64
N GLU A 229 35.68 -21.69 14.13
CA GLU A 229 36.59 -22.80 14.40
C GLU A 229 36.00 -23.69 15.51
N THR A 230 35.34 -24.76 15.12
CA THR A 230 35.38 -26.02 15.86
C THR A 230 35.22 -27.16 14.87
N GLU A 231 36.20 -28.06 14.87
CA GLU A 231 36.31 -29.29 14.07
C GLU A 231 36.82 -29.14 12.63
N ALA A 232 38.14 -29.01 12.49
CA ALA A 232 38.84 -29.41 11.26
C ALA A 232 40.16 -30.10 11.63
N THR A 233 40.09 -31.42 11.79
CA THR A 233 41.24 -32.31 11.71
C THR A 233 41.85 -32.20 10.31
N GLU A 234 43.19 -32.15 10.26
CA GLU A 234 43.99 -31.93 9.07
C GLU A 234 43.61 -32.82 7.87
N VAL A 235 43.24 -32.18 6.76
CA VAL A 235 43.61 -32.65 5.42
C VAL A 235 44.06 -31.45 4.60
N LYS A 236 45.38 -31.36 4.36
CA LYS A 236 46.01 -30.43 3.42
C LYS A 236 45.44 -30.63 2.01
N ALA A 237 44.63 -29.68 1.53
CA ALA A 237 44.30 -29.58 0.11
C ALA A 237 45.27 -28.60 -0.58
N LYS A 238 46.21 -29.18 -1.32
CA LYS A 238 47.05 -28.52 -2.33
C LYS A 238 46.18 -28.09 -3.52
N THR A 239 45.78 -26.82 -3.58
CA THR A 239 45.46 -26.06 -4.80
C THR A 239 45.12 -24.64 -4.37
N GLY A 240 45.91 -23.64 -4.77
CA GLY A 240 45.76 -22.23 -4.40
C GLY A 240 44.56 -21.51 -5.04
N GLU A 241 43.42 -22.20 -5.22
CA GLU A 241 42.21 -21.58 -5.74
C GLU A 241 41.53 -20.74 -4.64
N LYS A 242 41.50 -19.41 -4.85
CA LYS A 242 40.78 -18.49 -3.97
C LYS A 242 39.28 -18.78 -4.03
N LYS A 243 38.72 -19.31 -2.94
CA LYS A 243 37.27 -19.50 -2.81
C LYS A 243 36.56 -18.14 -2.83
N LEU A 244 35.67 -17.95 -3.80
CA LEU A 244 34.87 -16.73 -3.93
C LEU A 244 33.86 -16.61 -2.78
N LYS A 245 33.59 -15.38 -2.34
CA LYS A 245 32.59 -15.08 -1.31
C LYS A 245 31.19 -15.54 -1.76
N ARG A 246 30.47 -16.18 -0.84
CA ARG A 246 29.06 -16.58 -0.97
C ARG A 246 28.19 -15.76 -0.03
N TYR A 247 26.91 -15.61 -0.37
CA TYR A 247 26.02 -14.66 0.30
C TYR A 247 24.75 -15.36 0.81
N PRO A 248 24.21 -14.94 1.98
CA PRO A 248 22.84 -15.22 2.36
C PRO A 248 21.85 -14.78 1.29
N VAL A 249 20.66 -15.37 1.28
CA VAL A 249 19.61 -15.09 0.30
C VAL A 249 18.33 -14.70 1.01
N LEU A 250 17.70 -13.61 0.56
CA LEU A 250 16.38 -13.18 0.98
C LEU A 250 15.41 -13.31 -0.19
N TYR A 251 14.45 -14.23 -0.10
CA TYR A 251 13.33 -14.33 -1.04
C TYR A 251 12.23 -13.38 -0.59
N MET A 252 11.82 -12.45 -1.45
CA MET A 252 10.71 -11.54 -1.18
C MET A 252 9.61 -11.64 -2.22
N HIS A 253 8.39 -11.58 -1.73
CA HIS A 253 7.17 -11.58 -2.52
C HIS A 253 6.85 -10.19 -3.08
N ASP A 254 5.93 -10.13 -4.04
CA ASP A 254 5.55 -8.88 -4.72
C ASP A 254 6.75 -8.14 -5.31
N GLY A 255 7.63 -8.88 -6.00
CA GLY A 255 8.89 -8.36 -6.54
C GLY A 255 8.75 -7.12 -7.43
N ASN A 256 7.59 -6.91 -8.05
CA ASN A 256 7.25 -5.72 -8.82
C ASN A 256 7.10 -4.46 -7.95
N ASN A 257 6.85 -4.61 -6.65
CA ASN A 257 6.68 -3.51 -5.69
C ASN A 257 7.94 -3.21 -4.85
N LEU A 258 9.03 -3.97 -5.01
CA LEU A 258 10.13 -3.92 -4.04
C LEU A 258 11.18 -2.85 -4.31
N PHE A 259 11.43 -2.54 -5.58
CA PHE A 259 12.60 -1.75 -6.00
C PHE A 259 12.30 -0.62 -6.99
N ASP A 260 11.28 -0.77 -7.86
CA ASP A 260 11.07 0.14 -8.97
C ASP A 260 9.70 0.80 -8.86
N PRO A 261 9.63 2.12 -8.60
CA PRO A 261 8.38 2.88 -8.60
C PRO A 261 7.57 2.70 -9.89
N ASN A 262 8.23 2.44 -11.02
CA ASN A 262 7.57 2.28 -12.32
C ASN A 262 6.76 0.98 -12.44
N THR A 263 7.10 -0.05 -11.65
CA THR A 263 6.38 -1.33 -11.62
C THR A 263 5.55 -1.51 -10.34
N SER A 264 5.65 -0.56 -9.41
CA SER A 264 5.05 -0.63 -8.10
C SER A 264 3.60 -0.16 -8.10
N PHE A 265 2.78 -0.85 -7.31
CA PHE A 265 1.41 -0.42 -7.03
C PHE A 265 1.43 1.00 -6.45
N GLN A 266 0.57 1.87 -6.98
CA GLN A 266 0.48 3.28 -6.59
C GLN A 266 1.78 4.10 -6.74
N GLY A 267 2.80 3.55 -7.42
CA GLY A 267 4.05 4.24 -7.76
C GLY A 267 4.99 4.48 -6.60
N VAL A 268 4.73 3.79 -5.48
CA VAL A 268 5.63 3.77 -4.35
C VAL A 268 6.11 2.34 -4.22
N ASP A 269 7.42 2.15 -4.36
CA ASP A 269 8.07 0.88 -4.09
C ASP A 269 8.45 0.80 -2.60
N TRP A 270 8.79 -0.40 -2.14
CA TRP A 270 9.15 -0.63 -0.73
C TRP A 270 10.57 -0.16 -0.40
N GLY A 271 11.37 0.21 -1.39
CA GLY A 271 12.73 0.69 -1.23
C GLY A 271 13.68 -0.31 -0.59
N VAL A 272 13.52 -1.59 -0.94
CA VAL A 272 14.35 -2.65 -0.36
C VAL A 272 15.81 -2.48 -0.80
N ASP A 273 16.05 -2.05 -2.03
CA ASP A 273 17.36 -1.80 -2.60
C ASP A 273 18.06 -0.59 -1.95
N GLU A 274 17.37 0.54 -1.73
CA GLU A 274 18.00 1.67 -1.03
C GLU A 274 18.18 1.40 0.45
N ALA A 275 17.25 0.67 1.08
CA ALA A 275 17.43 0.20 2.44
C ALA A 275 18.67 -0.70 2.54
N CYS A 276 18.85 -1.66 1.63
CA CYS A 276 20.05 -2.50 1.58
C CYS A 276 21.31 -1.65 1.38
N ALA A 277 21.35 -0.78 0.36
CA ALA A 277 22.49 0.08 0.06
C ALA A 277 22.90 0.96 1.26
N LYS A 278 21.91 1.58 1.92
CA LYS A 278 22.12 2.37 3.13
C LYS A 278 22.68 1.53 4.28
N LEU A 279 22.11 0.36 4.52
CA LEU A 279 22.52 -0.51 5.63
C LEU A 279 23.91 -1.12 5.41
N TYR A 280 24.28 -1.44 4.17
CA TYR A 280 25.63 -1.88 3.81
C TYR A 280 26.66 -0.78 4.04
N LYS A 281 26.37 0.46 3.60
CA LYS A 281 27.24 1.61 3.84
C LYS A 281 27.47 1.87 5.33
N GLN A 282 26.47 1.58 6.16
CA GLN A 282 26.55 1.69 7.62
C GLN A 282 27.20 0.46 8.29
N SER A 283 27.56 -0.57 7.54
CA SER A 283 27.98 -1.88 8.08
C SER A 283 26.98 -2.47 9.10
N ALA A 284 25.70 -2.13 8.96
CA ALA A 284 24.65 -2.52 9.91
C ALA A 284 24.14 -3.95 9.68
N ILE A 285 24.25 -4.44 8.44
CA ILE A 285 23.87 -5.80 8.06
C ILE A 285 24.97 -6.45 7.23
N ASN A 286 25.00 -7.78 7.20
CA ASN A 286 25.75 -8.55 6.24
C ASN A 286 25.14 -8.37 4.84
N GLU A 287 26.01 -8.30 3.83
CA GLU A 287 25.60 -8.34 2.43
C GLU A 287 24.87 -9.64 2.10
N MET A 288 23.82 -9.53 1.27
CA MET A 288 22.97 -10.64 0.86
C MET A 288 22.52 -10.45 -0.59
N ILE A 289 22.04 -11.54 -1.20
CA ILE A 289 21.31 -11.49 -2.47
C ILE A 289 19.83 -11.39 -2.16
N VAL A 290 19.10 -10.49 -2.81
CA VAL A 290 17.64 -10.41 -2.72
C VAL A 290 17.02 -10.97 -3.99
N ILE A 291 16.13 -11.95 -3.83
CA ILE A 291 15.35 -12.57 -4.90
C ILE A 291 13.92 -12.02 -4.80
N ALA A 292 13.63 -11.02 -5.61
CA ALA A 292 12.32 -10.37 -5.69
C ALA A 292 11.45 -11.10 -6.71
N VAL A 293 10.49 -11.89 -6.24
CA VAL A 293 9.62 -12.72 -7.07
C VAL A 293 8.36 -11.94 -7.40
N TYR A 294 8.11 -11.62 -8.67
CA TYR A 294 6.87 -10.96 -9.06
C TYR A 294 5.67 -11.80 -8.65
N ASN A 295 4.58 -11.13 -8.26
CA ASN A 295 3.31 -11.82 -8.13
C ASN A 295 2.81 -12.28 -9.51
N GLY A 296 2.02 -13.34 -9.51
CA GLY A 296 1.34 -13.86 -10.70
C GLY A 296 -0.07 -13.29 -10.82
N PRO A 297 -0.75 -13.55 -11.95
CA PRO A 297 -2.16 -13.16 -12.12
C PRO A 297 -3.08 -13.81 -11.07
N ASP A 298 -2.72 -14.98 -10.54
CA ASP A 298 -3.40 -15.64 -9.42
C ASP A 298 -2.71 -15.37 -8.07
N ARG A 299 -2.36 -14.10 -7.80
CA ARG A 299 -1.70 -13.71 -6.54
C ARG A 299 -2.48 -14.18 -5.31
N ILE A 300 -3.81 -14.08 -5.34
CA ILE A 300 -4.66 -14.49 -4.22
C ILE A 300 -4.53 -15.99 -3.98
N GLY A 301 -4.68 -16.83 -5.01
CA GLY A 301 -4.51 -18.28 -4.88
C GLY A 301 -3.12 -18.67 -4.40
N GLU A 302 -2.09 -18.12 -5.02
CA GLU A 302 -0.70 -18.44 -4.72
C GLU A 302 -0.23 -17.98 -3.33
N TYR A 303 -0.74 -16.88 -2.80
CA TYR A 303 -0.29 -16.34 -1.50
C TYR A 303 -1.19 -16.75 -0.33
N THR A 304 -2.19 -17.59 -0.57
CA THR A 304 -3.12 -18.04 0.48
C THR A 304 -3.00 -19.54 0.70
N PRO A 305 -2.51 -20.00 1.87
CA PRO A 305 -2.31 -21.43 2.14
C PRO A 305 -3.61 -22.17 2.47
N PHE A 306 -4.70 -21.45 2.75
CA PHE A 306 -5.99 -22.01 3.11
C PHE A 306 -7.07 -21.40 2.22
N LYS A 307 -8.03 -22.21 1.78
CA LYS A 307 -9.21 -21.70 1.08
C LYS A 307 -10.09 -20.89 2.04
N ASP A 308 -10.43 -19.68 1.63
CA ASP A 308 -11.39 -18.80 2.31
C ASP A 308 -12.77 -18.94 1.65
N PRO A 309 -13.87 -19.06 2.42
CA PRO A 309 -15.21 -19.21 1.84
C PRO A 309 -15.69 -18.01 1.02
N LYS A 310 -15.17 -16.80 1.27
CA LYS A 310 -15.59 -15.56 0.61
C LYS A 310 -14.65 -15.15 -0.52
N HIS A 311 -13.36 -15.39 -0.35
CA HIS A 311 -12.31 -14.87 -1.24
C HIS A 311 -11.58 -15.96 -2.04
N GLU A 312 -12.00 -17.23 -1.88
CA GLU A 312 -11.41 -18.41 -2.52
C GLU A 312 -9.95 -18.65 -2.12
N GLY A 313 -9.06 -18.91 -3.09
CA GLY A 313 -7.65 -19.23 -2.86
C GLY A 313 -7.35 -20.63 -2.28
N GLY A 314 -6.17 -20.79 -1.69
CA GLY A 314 -5.72 -22.05 -1.08
C GLY A 314 -4.59 -22.79 -1.80
N ASP A 315 -3.93 -22.18 -2.79
CA ASP A 315 -2.84 -22.80 -3.56
C ASP A 315 -1.44 -22.48 -2.99
N GLY A 316 -1.35 -21.90 -1.79
CA GLY A 316 -0.08 -21.52 -1.16
C GLY A 316 0.96 -22.64 -1.03
N GLU A 317 0.55 -23.90 -0.87
CA GLU A 317 1.50 -25.03 -0.85
C GLU A 317 2.16 -25.23 -2.23
N LYS A 318 1.42 -25.07 -3.34
CA LYS A 318 1.99 -25.16 -4.70
C LYS A 318 2.97 -24.02 -4.94
N TYR A 319 2.64 -22.81 -4.50
CA TYR A 319 3.54 -21.67 -4.60
C TYR A 319 4.82 -21.87 -3.78
N LEU A 320 4.69 -22.38 -2.54
CA LEU A 320 5.86 -22.74 -1.73
C LEU A 320 6.71 -23.82 -2.40
N GLN A 321 6.06 -24.80 -3.03
CA GLN A 321 6.76 -25.85 -3.77
C GLN A 321 7.51 -25.30 -4.98
N PHE A 322 6.92 -24.38 -5.74
CA PHE A 322 7.62 -23.64 -6.80
C PHE A 322 8.88 -22.94 -6.28
N LEU A 323 8.78 -22.22 -5.15
CA LEU A 323 9.93 -21.52 -4.58
C LEU A 323 11.07 -22.48 -4.22
N ILE A 324 10.77 -23.64 -3.64
CA ILE A 324 11.77 -24.57 -3.11
C ILE A 324 12.31 -25.52 -4.18
N ASP A 325 11.44 -26.03 -5.06
CA ASP A 325 11.78 -27.12 -5.97
C ASP A 325 12.19 -26.63 -7.36
N GLU A 326 11.82 -25.40 -7.74
CA GLU A 326 12.16 -24.82 -9.06
C GLU A 326 13.04 -23.58 -8.94
N LEU A 327 12.61 -22.57 -8.21
CA LEU A 327 13.31 -21.29 -8.17
C LEU A 327 14.61 -21.36 -7.37
N MET A 328 14.57 -21.90 -6.16
CA MET A 328 15.74 -21.97 -5.28
C MET A 328 16.90 -22.78 -5.91
N PRO A 329 16.69 -23.94 -6.55
CA PRO A 329 17.76 -24.64 -7.27
C PRO A 329 18.33 -23.82 -8.44
N HIS A 330 17.47 -23.13 -9.20
CA HIS A 330 17.93 -22.24 -10.27
C HIS A 330 18.85 -21.13 -9.73
N VAL A 331 18.40 -20.43 -8.68
CA VAL A 331 19.17 -19.37 -8.02
C VAL A 331 20.49 -19.91 -7.47
N ASN A 332 20.47 -21.04 -6.78
CA ASN A 332 21.67 -21.64 -6.18
C ASN A 332 22.69 -22.13 -7.22
N SER A 333 22.24 -22.49 -8.43
CA SER A 333 23.13 -22.89 -9.52
C SER A 333 23.79 -21.71 -10.23
N LYS A 334 23.09 -20.57 -10.30
CA LYS A 334 23.53 -19.38 -11.05
C LYS A 334 24.29 -18.38 -10.19
N TYR A 335 23.93 -18.24 -8.91
CA TYR A 335 24.49 -17.24 -8.02
C TYR A 335 25.31 -17.85 -6.87
N ARG A 336 26.24 -17.06 -6.30
CA ARG A 336 27.09 -17.49 -5.19
C ARG A 336 26.34 -17.45 -3.86
N THR A 337 25.38 -18.34 -3.69
CA THR A 337 24.53 -18.40 -2.49
C THR A 337 25.13 -19.28 -1.39
N LEU A 338 24.79 -18.99 -0.14
CA LEU A 338 24.85 -19.89 1.01
C LEU A 338 23.49 -20.59 1.11
N THR A 339 23.48 -21.91 0.92
CA THR A 339 22.25 -22.65 0.60
C THR A 339 21.56 -23.28 1.81
N ASP A 340 22.13 -23.14 3.01
CA ASP A 340 21.54 -23.67 4.24
C ASP A 340 20.45 -22.74 4.80
N ALA A 341 19.58 -23.30 5.65
CA ALA A 341 18.45 -22.58 6.22
C ALA A 341 18.87 -21.34 7.02
N LYS A 342 19.99 -21.44 7.77
CA LYS A 342 20.52 -20.33 8.58
C LYS A 342 20.91 -19.14 7.71
N ASN A 343 21.14 -19.32 6.42
CA ASN A 343 21.47 -18.25 5.47
C ASN A 343 20.32 -17.89 4.51
N THR A 344 19.15 -18.47 4.68
CA THR A 344 18.01 -18.26 3.78
C THR A 344 16.83 -17.65 4.51
N ALA A 345 16.33 -16.53 4.00
CA ALA A 345 15.20 -15.79 4.53
C ALA A 345 14.05 -15.73 3.52
N ILE A 346 12.84 -15.55 4.02
CA ILE A 346 11.64 -15.27 3.23
C ILE A 346 10.88 -14.09 3.82
N GLY A 347 10.25 -13.28 2.99
CA GLY A 347 9.46 -12.15 3.50
C GLY A 347 8.47 -11.54 2.52
N GLY A 348 7.50 -10.83 3.08
CA GLY A 348 6.50 -10.08 2.32
C GLY A 348 5.56 -9.31 3.24
N SER A 349 4.61 -8.60 2.62
CA SER A 349 3.55 -7.87 3.31
C SER A 349 2.17 -8.40 2.96
N SER A 350 1.14 -8.13 3.78
CA SER A 350 -0.24 -8.52 3.47
C SER A 350 -0.36 -10.04 3.23
N LEU A 351 -0.91 -10.48 2.09
CA LEU A 351 -0.89 -11.89 1.66
C LEU A 351 0.53 -12.46 1.51
N GLY A 352 1.50 -11.65 1.07
CA GLY A 352 2.92 -12.01 1.07
C GLY A 352 3.46 -12.30 2.48
N GLY A 353 2.98 -11.55 3.49
CA GLY A 353 3.29 -11.83 4.90
C GLY A 353 2.67 -13.15 5.38
N LEU A 354 1.42 -13.42 4.98
CA LEU A 354 0.70 -14.66 5.28
C LEU A 354 1.44 -15.89 4.73
N ILE A 355 1.81 -15.89 3.44
CA ILE A 355 2.53 -17.01 2.82
C ILE A 355 3.96 -17.15 3.34
N SER A 356 4.63 -16.05 3.72
CA SER A 356 5.94 -16.10 4.38
C SER A 356 5.85 -16.80 5.73
N LEU A 357 4.82 -16.50 6.51
CA LEU A 357 4.58 -17.12 7.81
C LEU A 357 4.27 -18.62 7.66
N TYR A 358 3.46 -18.99 6.67
CA TYR A 358 3.21 -20.38 6.31
C TYR A 358 4.49 -21.13 5.92
N ALA A 359 5.29 -20.53 5.05
CA ALA A 359 6.56 -21.10 4.60
C ALA A 359 7.55 -21.32 5.75
N GLY A 360 7.68 -20.34 6.65
CA GLY A 360 8.53 -20.45 7.84
C GLY A 360 8.05 -21.53 8.82
N ALA A 361 6.74 -21.72 8.95
CA ALA A 361 6.17 -22.76 9.80
C ALA A 361 6.29 -24.16 9.20
N LYS A 362 6.06 -24.30 7.89
CA LYS A 362 6.12 -25.58 7.17
C LYS A 362 7.57 -26.02 6.92
N ARG A 363 8.42 -25.09 6.47
CA ARG A 363 9.75 -25.34 5.89
C ARG A 363 10.84 -24.54 6.59
N SER A 364 10.87 -24.59 7.91
CA SER A 364 11.97 -24.02 8.72
C SER A 364 13.33 -24.65 8.41
N ASP A 365 13.35 -25.84 7.78
CA ASP A 365 14.53 -26.50 7.21
C ASP A 365 15.08 -25.81 5.95
N LYS A 366 14.31 -24.89 5.35
CA LYS A 366 14.70 -24.08 4.19
C LYS A 366 14.76 -22.60 4.53
N PHE A 367 13.79 -22.08 5.29
CA PHE A 367 13.68 -20.67 5.63
C PHE A 367 13.77 -20.50 7.14
N SER A 368 14.95 -20.13 7.65
CA SER A 368 15.13 -19.92 9.10
C SER A 368 14.89 -18.47 9.52
N LYS A 369 14.64 -17.56 8.58
CA LYS A 369 14.38 -16.13 8.84
C LYS A 369 13.11 -15.70 8.10
N VAL A 370 12.15 -15.12 8.82
CA VAL A 370 10.82 -14.82 8.28
C VAL A 370 10.44 -13.38 8.58
N ILE A 371 10.26 -12.56 7.53
CA ILE A 371 9.81 -11.17 7.63
C ILE A 371 8.33 -11.11 7.27
N VAL A 372 7.48 -10.77 8.24
CA VAL A 372 6.03 -10.80 8.12
C VAL A 372 5.50 -9.39 8.39
N MET A 373 5.20 -8.65 7.33
CA MET A 373 4.80 -7.24 7.44
C MET A 373 3.30 -7.05 7.22
N SER A 374 2.58 -6.41 8.15
CA SER A 374 1.14 -6.16 8.01
C SER A 374 0.35 -7.40 7.49
N PRO A 375 0.53 -8.60 8.07
CA PRO A 375 0.05 -9.84 7.47
C PRO A 375 -1.47 -9.95 7.47
N SER A 376 -2.02 -10.56 6.42
CA SER A 376 -3.44 -10.91 6.32
C SER A 376 -3.80 -12.14 7.17
N ILE A 377 -3.53 -12.08 8.48
CA ILE A 377 -3.79 -13.18 9.43
C ILE A 377 -5.28 -13.53 9.48
N TRP A 378 -6.16 -12.56 9.23
CA TRP A 378 -7.61 -12.73 9.20
C TRP A 378 -8.10 -13.75 8.16
N TRP A 379 -7.28 -14.03 7.13
CA TRP A 379 -7.65 -14.92 6.03
C TRP A 379 -8.10 -16.30 6.53
N ALA A 380 -9.21 -16.80 5.96
CA ALA A 380 -9.83 -18.06 6.33
C ALA A 380 -10.07 -18.17 7.85
N ASP A 381 -10.57 -17.08 8.45
CA ASP A 381 -10.88 -16.94 9.88
C ASP A 381 -9.69 -17.26 10.79
N GLY A 382 -8.49 -16.81 10.42
CA GLY A 382 -7.33 -16.97 11.29
C GLY A 382 -6.69 -18.36 11.30
N LYS A 383 -7.01 -19.25 10.36
CA LYS A 383 -6.45 -20.63 10.29
C LYS A 383 -4.92 -20.70 10.38
N ILE A 384 -4.21 -19.66 9.94
CA ILE A 384 -2.75 -19.60 10.07
C ILE A 384 -2.28 -19.61 11.53
N ILE A 385 -3.08 -19.11 12.46
CA ILE A 385 -2.77 -19.10 13.90
C ILE A 385 -2.63 -20.53 14.42
N ASP A 386 -3.63 -21.37 14.16
CA ASP A 386 -3.61 -22.78 14.56
C ASP A 386 -2.50 -23.54 13.85
N TYR A 387 -2.30 -23.26 12.55
CA TYR A 387 -1.26 -23.90 11.77
C TYR A 387 0.14 -23.63 12.34
N VAL A 388 0.49 -22.36 12.58
CA VAL A 388 1.80 -21.99 13.12
C VAL A 388 1.97 -22.52 14.54
N THR A 389 0.94 -22.46 15.39
CA THR A 389 1.03 -22.95 16.78
C THR A 389 1.05 -24.48 16.90
N SER A 390 0.66 -25.20 15.84
CA SER A 390 0.82 -26.66 15.73
C SER A 390 2.22 -27.07 15.22
N ALA A 391 2.97 -26.15 14.60
CA ALA A 391 4.25 -26.45 13.97
C ALA A 391 5.37 -26.72 14.99
N LYS A 392 6.39 -27.48 14.56
CA LYS A 392 7.61 -27.70 15.33
C LYS A 392 8.68 -26.70 14.89
N LEU A 393 8.78 -25.59 15.62
CA LEU A 393 9.77 -24.56 15.35
C LEU A 393 11.00 -24.74 16.26
N ASP A 394 12.19 -24.73 15.66
CA ASP A 394 13.46 -24.67 16.40
C ASP A 394 13.73 -23.20 16.77
N ALA A 395 13.46 -22.83 18.01
CA ALA A 395 13.63 -21.46 18.53
C ALA A 395 15.08 -20.96 18.49
N ALA A 396 16.07 -21.86 18.47
CA ALA A 396 17.48 -21.50 18.40
C ALA A 396 17.91 -21.15 16.97
N LYS A 397 17.25 -21.72 15.96
CA LYS A 397 17.59 -21.55 14.54
C LYS A 397 16.67 -20.60 13.78
N THR A 398 15.43 -20.44 14.27
CA THR A 398 14.38 -19.70 13.57
C THR A 398 14.24 -18.28 14.12
N ARG A 399 14.23 -17.29 13.24
CA ARG A 399 14.03 -15.87 13.56
C ARG A 399 12.81 -15.35 12.82
N ILE A 400 11.89 -14.72 13.56
CA ILE A 400 10.60 -14.26 13.03
C ILE A 400 10.42 -12.81 13.42
N TRP A 401 10.14 -11.97 12.43
CA TRP A 401 9.70 -10.59 12.62
C TRP A 401 8.25 -10.49 12.16
N VAL A 402 7.38 -10.03 13.03
CA VAL A 402 5.99 -9.69 12.71
C VAL A 402 5.77 -8.24 13.05
N ASP A 403 5.14 -7.50 12.16
CA ASP A 403 4.64 -6.17 12.48
C ASP A 403 3.28 -5.87 11.87
N MET A 404 2.67 -4.78 12.33
CA MET A 404 1.35 -4.32 11.89
C MET A 404 1.24 -2.79 12.02
N GLY A 405 0.58 -2.14 11.07
CA GLY A 405 0.17 -0.75 11.20
C GLY A 405 -1.12 -0.60 12.00
N GLY A 406 -1.21 0.44 12.84
CA GLY A 406 -2.38 0.70 13.67
C GLY A 406 -3.54 1.36 12.91
N ALA A 407 -3.27 1.95 11.74
CA ALA A 407 -4.27 2.60 10.89
C ALA A 407 -4.74 1.67 9.74
N GLU A 408 -4.64 0.35 9.91
CA GLU A 408 -5.01 -0.67 8.92
C GLU A 408 -6.42 -1.26 9.12
N GLY A 409 -7.16 -0.77 10.12
CA GLY A 409 -8.49 -1.26 10.49
C GLY A 409 -8.47 -2.36 11.56
N GLU A 410 -9.60 -2.51 12.26
CA GLU A 410 -9.70 -3.37 13.44
C GLU A 410 -9.57 -4.87 13.14
N GLU A 411 -10.01 -5.33 11.96
CA GLU A 411 -9.93 -6.76 11.61
C GLU A 411 -8.48 -7.24 11.53
N GLY A 412 -7.64 -6.62 10.69
CA GLY A 412 -6.23 -6.97 10.55
C GLY A 412 -5.46 -6.85 11.87
N LEU A 413 -5.70 -5.76 12.61
CA LEU A 413 -5.06 -5.51 13.89
C LEU A 413 -5.44 -6.56 14.95
N SER A 414 -6.74 -6.86 15.08
CA SER A 414 -7.22 -7.83 16.07
C SER A 414 -6.72 -9.25 15.79
N PHE A 415 -6.75 -9.71 14.52
CA PHE A 415 -6.21 -11.02 14.15
C PHE A 415 -4.71 -11.12 14.37
N THR A 416 -3.94 -10.07 14.08
CA THR A 416 -2.49 -10.09 14.30
C THR A 416 -2.13 -10.06 15.79
N ARG A 417 -2.90 -9.33 16.61
CA ARG A 417 -2.78 -9.40 18.08
C ARG A 417 -3.12 -10.79 18.62
N LYS A 418 -4.20 -11.42 18.13
CA LYS A 418 -4.56 -12.81 18.46
C LYS A 418 -3.42 -13.77 18.10
N PHE A 419 -2.85 -13.65 16.91
CA PHE A 419 -1.68 -14.43 16.51
C PHE A 419 -0.51 -14.24 17.48
N ASN A 420 -0.15 -12.99 17.80
CA ASN A 420 0.97 -12.70 18.69
C ASN A 420 0.76 -13.29 20.10
N ILE A 421 -0.47 -13.23 20.63
CA ILE A 421 -0.82 -13.85 21.91
C ILE A 421 -0.66 -15.37 21.84
N ALA A 422 -1.27 -16.01 20.83
CA ALA A 422 -1.22 -17.46 20.66
C ALA A 422 0.22 -17.97 20.45
N PHE A 423 1.02 -17.25 19.66
CA PHE A 423 2.43 -17.57 19.44
C PHE A 423 3.24 -17.53 20.74
N LYS A 424 3.10 -16.47 21.54
CA LYS A 424 3.80 -16.34 22.83
C LYS A 424 3.36 -17.38 23.84
N GLN A 425 2.08 -17.74 23.86
CA GLN A 425 1.57 -18.82 24.73
C GLN A 425 2.13 -20.18 24.32
N LYS A 426 2.22 -20.45 23.02
CA LYS A 426 2.76 -21.71 22.50
C LYS A 426 4.28 -21.82 22.69
N TYR A 427 5.00 -20.72 22.49
CA TYR A 427 6.47 -20.67 22.54
C TYR A 427 6.99 -19.61 23.53
N PRO A 428 6.75 -19.78 24.85
CA PRO A 428 7.09 -18.75 25.85
C PRO A 428 8.59 -18.44 25.97
N GLY A 429 9.46 -19.33 25.47
CA GLY A 429 10.93 -19.16 25.44
C GLY A 429 11.51 -18.72 24.09
N PHE A 430 10.68 -18.37 23.10
CA PHE A 430 11.15 -18.04 21.75
C PHE A 430 11.80 -16.66 21.69
N LYS A 431 13.10 -16.58 21.96
CA LYS A 431 13.86 -15.31 22.01
C LYS A 431 13.99 -14.62 20.65
N ASN A 432 13.92 -15.39 19.57
CA ASN A 432 14.11 -14.90 18.20
C ASN A 432 12.79 -14.48 17.52
N TYR A 433 11.83 -13.95 18.29
CA TYR A 433 10.55 -13.48 17.80
C TYR A 433 10.34 -12.00 18.19
N ILE A 434 10.04 -11.16 17.20
CA ILE A 434 9.69 -9.75 17.39
C ILE A 434 8.27 -9.52 16.90
N TYR A 435 7.49 -8.81 17.71
CA TYR A 435 6.20 -8.24 17.33
C TYR A 435 6.24 -6.73 17.53
N LYS A 436 5.87 -5.94 16.51
CA LYS A 436 5.77 -4.48 16.60
C LYS A 436 4.49 -3.95 15.98
N GLU A 437 3.88 -2.98 16.64
CA GLU A 437 2.78 -2.18 16.09
C GLU A 437 3.28 -0.76 15.78
N PHE A 438 2.81 -0.18 14.68
CA PHE A 438 3.12 1.19 14.25
C PHE A 438 1.83 1.98 14.17
N PRO A 439 1.43 2.73 15.23
CA PRO A 439 0.09 3.27 15.40
C PRO A 439 -0.47 4.03 14.19
N ASP A 440 0.36 4.87 13.56
CA ASP A 440 -0.07 5.76 12.49
C ASP A 440 0.15 5.18 11.08
N ALA A 441 0.64 3.94 10.98
CA ALA A 441 0.96 3.32 9.69
C ALA A 441 -0.29 2.71 9.03
N PRO A 442 -0.64 3.11 7.79
CA PRO A 442 -1.69 2.49 6.99
C PRO A 442 -1.21 1.25 6.22
N HIS A 443 -2.11 0.55 5.52
CA HIS A 443 -1.82 -0.67 4.76
C HIS A 443 -1.36 -0.33 3.33
N ASN A 444 -0.15 0.21 3.16
CA ASN A 444 0.39 0.56 1.85
C ASN A 444 1.93 0.52 1.76
N GLU A 445 2.42 0.70 0.54
CA GLU A 445 3.83 0.64 0.16
C GLU A 445 4.67 1.70 0.88
N THR A 446 4.17 2.94 1.01
CA THR A 446 4.83 4.00 1.78
C THR A 446 5.07 3.58 3.23
N ALA A 447 4.06 2.98 3.86
CA ALA A 447 4.16 2.50 5.22
C ALA A 447 5.18 1.36 5.32
N TRP A 448 5.19 0.40 4.40
CA TRP A 448 6.18 -0.69 4.40
C TRP A 448 7.61 -0.17 4.16
N ARG A 449 7.80 0.75 3.21
CA ARG A 449 9.08 1.43 2.94
C ARG A 449 9.65 2.11 4.17
N ALA A 450 8.81 2.80 4.95
CA ALA A 450 9.25 3.52 6.15
C ALA A 450 9.84 2.62 7.25
N ARG A 451 9.55 1.30 7.23
CA ARG A 451 9.93 0.35 8.29
C ARG A 451 10.78 -0.80 7.81
N ILE A 452 10.98 -1.02 6.50
CA ILE A 452 11.69 -2.18 5.95
C ILE A 452 13.13 -2.35 6.50
N GLU A 453 13.81 -1.25 6.85
CA GLU A 453 15.13 -1.32 7.48
C GLU A 453 15.14 -2.12 8.80
N LEU A 454 14.04 -2.10 9.55
CA LEU A 454 13.95 -2.74 10.87
C LEU A 454 14.02 -4.28 10.79
N PRO A 455 13.17 -4.98 10.01
CA PRO A 455 13.31 -6.41 9.84
C PRO A 455 14.62 -6.78 9.13
N LEU A 456 15.11 -5.99 8.16
CA LEU A 456 16.39 -6.26 7.51
C LEU A 456 17.55 -6.27 8.51
N ARG A 457 17.63 -5.25 9.38
CA ARG A 457 18.58 -5.21 10.49
C ARG A 457 18.42 -6.44 11.37
N TYR A 458 17.20 -6.74 11.81
CA TYR A 458 16.96 -7.87 12.69
C TYR A 458 17.39 -9.21 12.08
N MET A 459 17.18 -9.43 10.78
CA MET A 459 17.51 -10.70 10.12
C MET A 459 18.99 -10.84 9.80
N PHE A 460 19.66 -9.76 9.40
CA PHE A 460 20.99 -9.81 8.81
C PHE A 460 22.05 -9.02 9.58
N THR A 461 21.78 -8.65 10.84
CA THR A 461 22.76 -7.96 11.70
C THR A 461 24.15 -8.58 11.56
N ARG A 462 25.13 -7.73 11.32
CA ARG A 462 26.54 -8.12 11.35
C ARG A 462 26.94 -8.32 12.81
N ASN A 463 27.34 -9.54 13.17
CA ASN A 463 27.97 -9.77 14.46
C ASN A 463 29.28 -8.98 14.47
N LYS A 464 29.48 -8.18 15.52
CA LYS A 464 30.72 -7.40 15.72
C LYS A 464 31.83 -8.26 16.27
#